data_AF-A0A440UU09-F1
#
_entry.id   AF-A0A440UU09-F1
#
_cell.length_a   1.000
_cell.length_b   1.000
_cell.length_c   1.000
_cell.angle_alpha   90.00
_cell.angle_beta   90.00
_cell.angle_gamma   90.00
#
_symmetry.space_group_name_H-M   'P 1'
#
loop_
_entity.id
_entity.type
_entity.pdbx_description
1 polymer ?
#
loop_
_entity_poly.entity_id
_entity_poly.type
_entity_poly.pdbx_seq_one_letter_code
_entity_poly.pdbx_strand_id
1 'polypeptide(L)'
;MSTAALSELQPVVPPVSHHPEIGIEEVSRDLSRAIERAEVNAWLDLYDAAPTEFAARHGLSLARDGDLVWTTCTTIPFIHFNCVKNIGVDGPATEDQLDSLLAHYRAAGILRPWFCTSPHTEPSRLRCWLEARGLQHQSGWERIFRVAT
;
A
#
# COMPACT_ATOMS: atom_id res chain seq x y z
N MET A 1 40.64 -50.56 -2.72
CA MET A 1 39.90 -49.34 -2.34
C MET A 1 39.87 -48.44 -3.55
N SER A 2 38.68 -48.23 -4.13
CA SER A 2 38.51 -47.59 -5.44
C SER A 2 38.44 -46.07 -5.28
N THR A 3 39.45 -45.37 -5.80
CA THR A 3 39.55 -43.90 -5.87
C THR A 3 38.63 -43.27 -6.91
N ALA A 4 37.70 -44.05 -7.50
CA ALA A 4 36.85 -43.62 -8.60
C ALA A 4 35.62 -42.80 -8.18
N ALA A 5 35.24 -42.80 -6.90
CA ALA A 5 33.97 -42.21 -6.45
C ALA A 5 33.99 -40.68 -6.27
N LEU A 6 35.15 -40.02 -6.34
CA LEU A 6 35.27 -38.57 -6.17
C LEU A 6 35.41 -37.79 -7.50
N SER A 7 35.47 -38.48 -8.65
CA SER A 7 35.70 -37.85 -9.95
C SER A 7 34.42 -37.42 -10.70
N GLU A 8 33.24 -37.73 -10.16
CA GLU A 8 31.94 -37.53 -10.83
C GLU A 8 31.17 -36.31 -10.29
N LEU A 9 31.75 -35.53 -9.37
CA LEU A 9 31.14 -34.28 -8.94
C LEU A 9 31.41 -33.22 -10.02
N GLN A 10 30.42 -33.06 -10.90
CA GLN A 10 30.32 -31.93 -11.81
C GLN A 10 30.62 -30.64 -11.01
N PRO A 11 31.54 -29.78 -11.46
CA PRO A 11 31.90 -28.60 -10.69
C PRO A 11 30.63 -27.81 -10.38
N VAL A 12 30.39 -27.58 -9.08
CA VAL A 12 29.27 -26.75 -8.63
C VAL A 12 29.46 -25.39 -9.29
N VAL A 13 28.68 -25.10 -10.33
CA VAL A 13 28.63 -23.78 -10.92
C VAL A 13 28.10 -22.87 -9.81
N PRO A 14 28.88 -21.90 -9.32
CA PRO A 14 28.39 -21.00 -8.31
C PRO A 14 27.15 -20.29 -8.90
N PRO A 15 26.07 -20.14 -8.11
CA PRO A 15 24.89 -19.43 -8.59
C PRO A 15 25.33 -18.05 -9.08
N VAL A 16 24.95 -17.72 -10.31
CA VAL A 16 25.18 -16.38 -10.85
C VAL A 16 24.31 -15.44 -10.04
N SER A 17 24.96 -14.57 -9.26
CA SER A 17 24.27 -13.48 -8.58
C SER A 17 23.76 -12.49 -9.63
N HIS A 18 22.48 -12.64 -9.99
CA HIS A 18 21.78 -11.60 -10.73
C HIS A 18 21.47 -10.49 -9.73
N HIS A 19 22.23 -9.40 -9.78
CA HIS A 19 21.82 -8.16 -9.16
C HIS A 19 20.73 -7.58 -10.06
N PRO A 20 19.45 -7.55 -9.63
CA PRO A 20 18.42 -6.89 -10.42
C PRO A 20 18.82 -5.42 -10.55
N GLU A 21 18.82 -4.92 -11.78
CA GLU A 21 18.94 -3.48 -12.01
C GLU A 21 17.64 -2.83 -11.52
N ILE A 22 17.63 -2.35 -10.27
CA ILE A 22 16.49 -1.66 -9.69
C ILE A 22 16.61 -0.18 -10.08
N GLY A 23 15.76 0.25 -11.01
CA GLY A 23 15.63 1.65 -11.44
C GLY A 23 14.33 2.29 -10.94
N ILE A 24 14.33 3.62 -10.83
CA ILE A 24 13.10 4.41 -10.69
C ILE A 24 12.62 4.73 -12.10
N GLU A 25 11.39 4.33 -12.43
CA GLU A 25 10.78 4.52 -13.74
C GLU A 25 9.48 5.35 -13.61
N GLU A 26 9.29 6.30 -14.53
CA GLU A 26 8.00 6.96 -14.72
C GLU A 26 7.03 5.99 -15.40
N VAL A 27 5.91 5.71 -14.74
CA VAL A 27 4.88 4.78 -15.25
C VAL A 27 3.71 5.54 -15.87
N SER A 28 2.95 4.88 -16.74
CA SER A 28 1.69 5.45 -17.21
C SER A 28 0.67 5.55 -16.07
N ARG A 29 -0.28 6.49 -16.19
CA ARG A 29 -1.40 6.60 -15.26
C ARG A 29 -2.16 5.28 -15.12
N ASP A 30 -2.39 4.59 -16.23
CA ASP A 30 -3.12 3.31 -16.24
C ASP A 30 -2.37 2.21 -15.50
N LEU A 31 -1.04 2.13 -15.66
CA LEU A 31 -0.23 1.17 -14.92
C LEU A 31 -0.18 1.50 -13.43
N SER A 32 0.02 2.77 -13.06
CA SER A 32 -0.04 3.21 -11.65
C SER A 32 -1.39 2.86 -11.02
N ARG A 33 -2.50 3.15 -11.72
CA ARG A 33 -3.85 2.80 -11.29
C ARG A 33 -4.03 1.29 -11.09
N ALA A 34 -3.53 0.47 -12.01
CA ALA A 34 -3.60 -0.98 -11.87
C ALA A 34 -2.82 -1.49 -10.65
N ILE A 35 -1.64 -0.91 -10.37
CA ILE A 35 -0.82 -1.25 -9.21
C ILE A 35 -1.51 -0.84 -7.89
N GLU A 36 -2.05 0.37 -7.80
CA GLU A 36 -2.77 0.83 -6.59
C GLU A 36 -4.02 -0.02 -6.31
N ARG A 37 -4.76 -0.41 -7.37
CA ARG A 37 -5.89 -1.35 -7.24
C ARG A 37 -5.49 -2.74 -6.76
N ALA A 38 -4.35 -3.25 -7.24
CA ALA A 38 -3.83 -4.53 -6.77
C ALA A 38 -3.51 -4.47 -5.26
N GLU A 39 -2.97 -3.34 -4.78
CA GLU A 39 -2.79 -3.13 -3.34
C GLU A 39 -4.14 -3.11 -2.60
N VAL A 40 -5.13 -2.34 -3.07
CA VAL A 40 -6.46 -2.28 -2.44
C VAL A 40 -7.06 -3.67 -2.28
N ASN A 41 -7.02 -4.49 -3.33
CA ASN A 41 -7.54 -5.86 -3.29
C ASN A 41 -6.80 -6.72 -2.26
N ALA A 42 -5.47 -6.62 -2.18
CA ALA A 42 -4.70 -7.32 -1.17
C ALA A 42 -5.10 -6.91 0.26
N TRP A 43 -5.36 -5.63 0.51
CA TRP A 43 -5.84 -5.16 1.82
C TRP A 43 -7.26 -5.64 2.14
N LEU A 44 -8.14 -5.69 1.15
CA LEU A 44 -9.48 -6.25 1.31
C LEU A 44 -9.39 -7.72 1.74
N ASP A 45 -8.60 -8.53 1.03
CA ASP A 45 -8.41 -9.95 1.34
C ASP A 45 -7.81 -10.15 2.75
N LEU A 46 -6.82 -9.34 3.13
CA LEU A 46 -6.20 -9.40 4.46
C LEU A 46 -7.19 -9.08 5.59
N TYR A 47 -8.08 -8.11 5.40
CA TYR A 47 -9.07 -7.72 6.40
C TYR A 47 -10.25 -8.69 6.46
N ASP A 48 -10.67 -9.26 5.33
CA ASP A 48 -11.72 -10.28 5.28
C ASP A 48 -11.28 -11.57 5.99
N ALA A 49 -10.00 -11.94 5.86
CA ALA A 49 -9.42 -13.09 6.53
C ALA A 49 -9.15 -12.88 8.04
N ALA A 50 -9.30 -11.66 8.57
CA ALA A 50 -8.97 -11.36 9.96
C ALA A 50 -9.95 -12.04 10.95
N PRO A 51 -9.47 -12.72 12.00
CA PRO A 51 -10.35 -13.32 13.00
C PRO A 51 -11.26 -12.27 13.64
N THR A 52 -12.57 -12.53 13.69
CA THR A 52 -13.56 -11.56 14.19
C THR A 52 -13.29 -11.11 15.63
N GLU A 53 -12.84 -12.02 16.49
CA GLU A 53 -12.47 -11.68 17.87
C GLU A 53 -11.28 -10.71 17.92
N PHE A 54 -10.27 -10.94 17.08
CA PHE A 54 -9.12 -10.06 16.96
C PHE A 54 -9.57 -8.68 16.46
N ALA A 55 -10.42 -8.65 15.43
CA ALA A 55 -10.93 -7.40 14.87
C ALA A 55 -11.72 -6.58 15.90
N ALA A 56 -12.63 -7.22 16.64
CA ALA A 56 -13.41 -6.57 17.70
C ALA A 56 -12.51 -6.04 18.83
N ARG A 57 -11.54 -6.84 19.28
CA ARG A 57 -10.61 -6.47 20.36
C ARG A 57 -9.75 -5.26 20.00
N HIS A 58 -9.32 -5.18 18.75
CA HIS A 58 -8.38 -4.16 18.30
C HIS A 58 -9.02 -2.97 17.58
N GLY A 59 -10.35 -3.01 17.40
CA GLY A 59 -11.07 -2.05 16.56
C GLY A 59 -10.59 -2.08 15.12
N LEU A 60 -10.14 -3.24 14.63
CA LEU A 60 -9.63 -3.41 13.27
C LEU A 60 -10.80 -3.46 12.30
N SER A 61 -10.87 -2.51 11.38
CA SER A 61 -11.88 -2.51 10.32
C SER A 61 -11.36 -1.85 9.05
N LEU A 62 -12.00 -2.21 7.94
CA LEU A 62 -11.80 -1.58 6.64
C LEU A 62 -13.18 -1.21 6.11
N ALA A 63 -13.32 0.04 5.66
CA ALA A 63 -14.51 0.52 4.97
C ALA A 63 -14.14 1.01 3.57
N ARG A 64 -15.14 1.10 2.69
CA ARG A 64 -14.96 1.46 1.28
C ARG A 64 -16.11 2.28 0.71
N ASP A 65 -15.79 3.08 -0.29
CA ASP A 65 -16.71 3.76 -1.21
C ASP A 65 -16.22 3.56 -2.65
N GLY A 66 -16.83 2.63 -3.38
CA GLY A 66 -16.24 2.10 -4.61
C GLY A 66 -14.87 1.48 -4.36
N ASP A 67 -13.85 1.97 -5.08
CA ASP A 67 -12.46 1.53 -4.96
C ASP A 67 -11.65 2.36 -3.93
N LEU A 68 -12.21 3.42 -3.35
CA LEU A 68 -11.62 4.15 -2.23
C LEU A 68 -11.78 3.32 -0.96
N VAL A 69 -10.68 3.02 -0.27
CA VAL A 69 -10.71 2.24 0.98
C VAL A 69 -9.98 2.96 2.10
N TRP A 70 -10.43 2.75 3.33
CA TRP A 70 -9.74 3.26 4.51
C TRP A 70 -9.77 2.25 5.65
N THR A 71 -8.60 2.06 6.26
CA THR A 71 -8.42 1.17 7.40
C THR A 71 -8.53 1.94 8.70
N THR A 72 -9.00 1.27 9.75
CA THR A 72 -9.12 1.77 11.12
C THR A 72 -8.61 0.71 12.09
N CYS A 73 -7.83 1.11 13.08
CA CYS A 73 -7.43 0.32 14.24
C CYS A 73 -7.16 1.25 15.42
N THR A 74 -7.87 1.04 16.53
CA THR A 74 -7.86 1.95 17.68
C THR A 74 -6.79 1.61 18.73
N THR A 75 -6.15 0.45 18.60
CA THR A 75 -5.22 -0.07 19.62
C THR A 75 -3.79 -0.26 19.14
N ILE A 76 -3.57 -0.48 17.83
CA ILE A 76 -2.25 -0.73 17.27
C ILE A 76 -1.81 0.51 16.46
N PRO A 77 -0.77 1.23 16.90
CA PRO A 77 -0.32 2.47 16.25
C PRO A 77 0.56 2.18 15.03
N PHE A 78 0.04 1.43 14.06
CA PHE A 78 0.73 1.11 12.81
C PHE A 78 0.14 1.88 11.64
N ILE A 79 1.01 2.49 10.83
CA ILE A 79 0.66 3.39 9.72
C ILE A 79 -0.43 2.81 8.81
N HIS A 80 -0.28 1.56 8.36
CA HIS A 80 -1.20 0.97 7.40
C HIS A 80 -2.55 0.55 7.99
N PHE A 81 -2.70 0.53 9.33
CA PHE A 81 -3.97 0.21 9.97
C PHE A 81 -4.86 1.44 10.18
N ASN A 82 -4.35 2.64 9.90
CA ASN A 82 -5.09 3.90 9.99
C ASN A 82 -4.82 4.75 8.74
N CYS A 83 -5.12 4.18 7.57
CA CYS A 83 -4.70 4.72 6.29
C CYS A 83 -5.80 4.70 5.23
N VAL A 84 -5.98 5.82 4.54
CA VAL A 84 -6.77 5.97 3.32
C VAL A 84 -5.91 5.57 2.13
N LYS A 85 -6.48 4.72 1.27
CA LYS A 85 -5.83 4.21 0.06
C LYS A 85 -6.70 4.50 -1.16
N ASN A 86 -6.04 4.69 -2.30
CA ASN A 86 -6.69 4.84 -3.60
C ASN A 86 -7.55 6.13 -3.76
N ILE A 87 -7.38 7.10 -2.86
CA ILE A 87 -7.98 8.43 -3.00
C ILE A 87 -7.43 9.11 -4.26
N GLY A 88 -8.31 9.59 -5.13
CA GLY A 88 -7.93 10.30 -6.34
C GLY A 88 -7.32 9.44 -7.46
N VAL A 89 -7.29 8.10 -7.31
CA VAL A 89 -6.69 7.19 -8.30
C VAL A 89 -7.68 6.82 -9.40
N ASP A 90 -8.90 6.41 -9.00
CA ASP A 90 -9.95 5.95 -9.93
C ASP A 90 -10.83 7.07 -10.50
N GLY A 91 -10.77 8.23 -9.86
CA GLY A 91 -11.44 9.46 -10.25
C GLY A 91 -10.95 10.59 -9.35
N PRO A 92 -11.21 11.86 -9.71
CA PRO A 92 -10.75 12.98 -8.93
C PRO A 92 -11.35 12.96 -7.52
N ALA A 93 -10.49 13.06 -6.51
CA ALA A 93 -10.91 13.24 -5.13
C ALA A 93 -11.63 14.58 -4.96
N THR A 94 -12.52 14.62 -3.97
CA THR A 94 -13.24 15.83 -3.57
C THR A 94 -12.85 16.27 -2.16
N GLU A 95 -13.03 17.56 -1.86
CA GLU A 95 -12.83 18.07 -0.49
C GLU A 95 -13.81 17.43 0.49
N ASP A 96 -15.06 17.20 0.08
CA ASP A 96 -16.08 16.55 0.91
C ASP A 96 -15.70 15.11 1.29
N GLN A 97 -15.14 14.33 0.35
CA GLN A 97 -14.59 13.01 0.66
C GLN A 97 -13.46 13.10 1.68
N LEU A 98 -12.52 14.04 1.50
CA LEU A 98 -11.43 14.25 2.44
C LEU A 98 -11.93 14.63 3.84
N ASP A 99 -12.85 15.58 3.92
CA ASP A 99 -13.42 16.04 5.19
C ASP A 99 -14.19 14.94 5.91
N SER A 100 -14.93 14.12 5.15
CA SER A 100 -15.65 12.95 5.68
C SER A 100 -14.70 11.90 6.26
N LEU A 101 -13.60 11.59 5.55
CA LEU A 101 -12.57 10.65 6.03
C LEU A 101 -11.87 11.16 7.29
N LEU A 102 -11.53 12.44 7.35
CA LEU A 102 -10.93 13.03 8.56
C LEU A 102 -11.91 13.06 9.72
N ALA A 103 -13.19 13.31 9.47
CA ALA A 103 -14.24 13.24 10.49
C ALA A 103 -14.39 11.80 11.02
N HIS A 104 -14.35 10.79 10.15
CA HIS A 104 -14.34 9.37 10.53
C HIS A 104 -13.19 9.05 11.50
N TYR A 105 -11.95 9.43 11.16
CA TYR A 105 -10.81 9.17 12.02
C TYR A 105 -10.90 9.91 13.36
N ARG A 106 -11.33 11.17 13.36
CA ARG A 106 -11.57 11.92 14.61
C ARG A 106 -12.61 11.24 15.49
N ALA A 107 -13.73 10.78 14.92
CA ALA A 107 -14.77 10.08 15.66
C ALA A 107 -14.27 8.75 16.25
N ALA A 108 -13.34 8.07 15.58
CA ALA A 108 -12.66 6.87 16.07
C ALA A 108 -11.51 7.14 17.06
N GLY A 109 -11.24 8.41 17.41
CA GLY A 109 -10.14 8.79 18.31
C GLY A 109 -8.74 8.70 17.68
N ILE A 110 -8.65 8.58 16.35
CA ILE A 110 -7.39 8.48 15.61
C ILE A 110 -6.96 9.88 15.16
N LEU A 111 -5.90 10.38 15.79
CA LEU A 111 -5.42 11.75 15.57
C LEU A 111 -4.44 11.89 14.40
N ARG A 112 -3.84 10.78 13.95
CA ARG A 112 -2.79 10.77 12.93
C ARG A 112 -3.10 9.76 11.82
N PRO A 113 -4.20 9.95 11.07
CA PRO A 113 -4.48 9.12 9.91
C PRO A 113 -3.50 9.42 8.78
N TRP A 114 -3.34 8.43 7.90
CA TRP A 114 -2.44 8.51 6.75
C TRP A 114 -3.22 8.50 5.46
N PHE A 115 -2.72 9.19 4.44
CA PHE A 115 -3.31 9.21 3.11
C PHE A 115 -2.22 8.80 2.11
N CYS A 116 -2.42 7.65 1.47
CA CYS A 116 -1.56 7.20 0.38
C CYS A 116 -1.99 7.88 -0.91
N THR A 117 -1.10 8.70 -1.48
CA THR A 117 -1.26 9.36 -2.78
C THR A 117 -0.13 8.94 -3.70
N SER A 118 -0.39 8.92 -5.01
CA SER A 118 0.60 8.74 -6.07
C SER A 118 0.79 10.01 -6.90
N PRO A 119 1.87 10.13 -7.70
CA PRO A 119 2.03 11.26 -8.64
C PRO A 119 0.88 11.43 -9.63
N HIS A 120 0.14 10.37 -9.93
CA HIS A 120 -1.02 10.38 -10.84
C HIS A 120 -2.35 10.61 -10.14
N THR A 121 -2.34 10.85 -8.83
CA THR A 121 -3.55 11.11 -8.06
C THR A 121 -4.18 12.43 -8.47
N GLU A 122 -5.48 12.41 -8.71
CA GLU A 122 -6.26 13.57 -9.08
C GLU A 122 -7.18 14.03 -7.92
N PRO A 123 -7.42 15.35 -7.78
CA PRO A 123 -6.76 16.41 -8.52
C PRO A 123 -5.33 16.65 -8.00
N SER A 124 -4.47 17.28 -8.81
CA SER A 124 -3.09 17.64 -8.40
C SER A 124 -3.02 18.51 -7.14
N ARG A 125 -4.11 19.25 -6.85
CA ARG A 125 -4.28 20.05 -5.62
C ARG A 125 -4.59 19.23 -4.36
N LEU A 126 -4.82 17.91 -4.45
CA LEU A 126 -5.14 17.06 -3.31
C LEU A 126 -4.10 17.19 -2.19
N ARG A 127 -2.82 17.27 -2.56
CA ARG A 127 -1.74 17.50 -1.60
C ARG A 127 -1.95 18.80 -0.81
N CYS A 128 -2.26 19.91 -1.49
CA CYS A 128 -2.53 21.19 -0.85
C CYS A 128 -3.75 21.12 0.07
N TRP A 129 -4.78 20.35 -0.30
CA TRP A 129 -5.95 20.14 0.54
C TRP A 129 -5.66 19.39 1.82
N LEU A 130 -4.81 18.36 1.76
CA LEU A 130 -4.33 17.60 2.91
C LEU A 130 -3.50 18.50 3.84
N GLU A 131 -2.56 19.26 3.29
CA GLU A 131 -1.71 20.19 4.03
C GLU A 131 -2.52 21.30 4.71
N ALA A 132 -3.53 21.86 4.02
CA ALA A 132 -4.45 22.86 4.59
C ALA A 132 -5.26 22.33 5.79
N ARG A 133 -5.41 21.00 5.91
CA ARG A 133 -6.08 20.31 7.02
C ARG A 133 -5.11 19.78 8.08
N GLY A 134 -3.84 20.19 8.00
CA GLY A 134 -2.81 19.90 9.00
C GLY A 134 -2.07 18.57 8.80
N LEU A 135 -2.28 17.88 7.68
CA LEU A 135 -1.45 16.72 7.34
C LEU A 135 -0.09 17.17 6.80
N GLN A 136 0.91 16.34 7.00
CA GLN A 136 2.27 16.61 6.57
C GLN A 136 2.76 15.47 5.66
N HIS A 137 3.48 15.84 4.60
CA HIS A 137 4.22 14.85 3.81
C HIS A 137 5.35 14.25 4.66
N GLN A 138 5.41 12.91 4.74
CA GLN A 138 6.36 12.20 5.58
C GLN A 138 7.38 11.41 4.74
N SER A 139 6.90 10.45 3.94
CA SER A 139 7.75 9.62 3.08
C SER A 139 6.98 9.06 1.89
N GLY A 140 7.71 8.48 0.94
CA GLY A 140 7.14 7.61 -0.07
C GLY A 140 6.99 6.17 0.42
N TRP A 141 6.23 5.39 -0.33
CA TRP A 141 6.24 3.93 -0.29
C TRP A 141 6.35 3.45 -1.74
N GLU A 142 7.49 2.83 -2.07
CA GLU A 142 7.81 2.43 -3.43
C GLU A 142 6.93 1.26 -3.89
N ARG A 143 6.40 1.38 -5.11
CA ARG A 143 5.77 0.27 -5.81
C ARG A 143 6.81 -0.44 -6.66
N ILE A 144 7.13 -1.68 -6.30
CA ILE A 144 8.12 -2.49 -7.01
C ILE A 144 7.37 -3.43 -7.94
N PHE A 145 7.66 -3.35 -9.24
CA PHE A 145 7.08 -4.22 -10.25
C PHE A 145 8.17 -4.77 -11.16
N ARG A 146 7.82 -5.82 -11.90
CA ARG A 146 8.64 -6.37 -12.98
C ARG A 146 7.71 -6.81 -14.11
N VAL A 147 8.18 -6.74 -15.34
CA VAL A 147 7.47 -7.34 -16.47
C VAL A 147 7.67 -8.86 -16.39
N ALA A 148 6.58 -9.62 -16.57
CA ALA A 148 6.68 -11.06 -16.69
C ALA A 148 7.30 -11.40 -18.06
N THR A 149 8.46 -12.06 -18.05
CA THR A 149 9.08 -12.69 -19.22
C THR A 149 8.60 -14.11 -19.40
#